data_AF-A0A6J4X056-F1
#
_entry.id   AF-A0A6J4X056-F1
#
_cell.length_a   1.000
_cell.length_b   1.000
_cell.length_c   1.000
_cell.angle_alpha   90.00
_cell.angle_beta   90.00
_cell.angle_gamma   90.00
#
_symmetry.space_group_name_H-M   'P 1'
#
loop_
_entity.id
_entity.type
_entity.pdbx_description
1 polymer ?
#
loop_
_entity_poly.entity_id
_entity_poly.type
_entity_poly.pdbx_seq_one_letter_code
_entity_poly.pdbx_strand_id
1 'polypeptide(L)' 'ESIIDSLTLINAGIKNTIACYGTNGFTEDHHRLFNRYAVETVSICFDADETGREAAASLSARFEAEGLRTHIINLPEGRD' A
#
# COMPACT_ATOMS: atom_id res chain seq x y z
N GLU A 1 -1.85 -3.69 5.47
CA GLU A 1 -2.06 -2.53 6.37
C GLU A 1 -1.00 -2.41 7.47
N SER A 2 -0.74 -3.53 8.15
CA SER A 2 0.09 -3.65 9.34
C SER A 2 1.52 -4.13 9.01
N ILE A 3 2.40 -4.07 10.03
CA ILE A 3 3.75 -4.65 9.94
C ILE A 3 3.67 -6.16 9.73
N ILE A 4 2.69 -6.83 10.35
CA ILE A 4 2.56 -8.29 10.29
C ILE A 4 2.21 -8.73 8.87
N ASP A 5 1.33 -8.03 8.17
CA ASP A 5 0.95 -8.37 6.80
C ASP A 5 2.16 -8.24 5.87
N SER A 6 2.96 -7.18 6.05
CA SER A 6 4.20 -6.99 5.31
C SER A 6 5.18 -8.15 5.56
N LEU A 7 5.33 -8.60 6.80
CA LEU A 7 6.15 -9.77 7.14
C LEU A 7 5.60 -11.07 6.53
N THR A 8 4.28 -11.24 6.50
CA THR A 8 3.62 -12.38 5.86
C THR A 8 3.93 -12.42 4.36
N LEU A 9 3.83 -11.28 3.67
CA LEU A 9 4.18 -11.16 2.25
C LEU A 9 5.67 -11.44 2.00
N ILE A 10 6.55 -10.92 2.85
CA ILE A 10 8.00 -11.20 2.78
C ILE A 10 8.26 -12.70 2.92
N ASN A 11 7.61 -13.36 3.88
CA ASN A 11 7.70 -14.80 4.08
C ASN A 11 7.15 -15.59 2.87
N ALA A 12 6.13 -15.06 2.20
CA ALA A 12 5.59 -15.61 0.95
C ALA A 12 6.45 -15.29 -0.29
N GLY A 13 7.55 -14.55 -0.14
CA GLY A 13 8.52 -14.24 -1.20
C GLY A 13 8.33 -12.87 -1.87
N ILE A 14 7.32 -12.10 -1.47
CA ILE A 14 7.09 -10.72 -1.94
C ILE A 14 7.83 -9.78 -1.00
N LYS A 15 9.02 -9.33 -1.41
CA LYS A 15 9.97 -8.62 -0.51
C LYS A 15 9.92 -7.10 -0.61
N ASN A 16 9.28 -6.57 -1.65
CA ASN A 16 9.16 -5.13 -1.92
C ASN A 16 7.88 -4.57 -1.28
N THR A 17 7.73 -4.78 0.02
CA THR A 17 6.54 -4.40 0.78
C THR A 17 6.87 -3.37 1.83
N ILE A 18 5.93 -2.48 2.09
CA ILE A 18 5.95 -1.56 3.23
C ILE A 18 4.59 -1.62 3.92
N ALA A 19 4.59 -1.44 5.24
CA ALA A 19 3.35 -1.23 5.98
C ALA A 19 3.03 0.27 5.98
N CYS A 20 1.75 0.62 5.86
CA CYS A 20 1.28 2.00 5.94
C CYS A 20 0.70 2.34 7.33
N TYR A 21 0.97 1.53 8.36
CA TYR A 21 0.50 1.73 9.73
C TYR A 21 -1.01 2.05 9.84
N GLY A 22 -1.84 1.36 9.06
CA GLY A 22 -3.26 1.70 8.90
C GLY A 22 -3.58 2.40 7.58
N THR A 23 -4.82 2.87 7.47
CA THR A 23 -5.35 3.56 6.30
C THR A 23 -4.83 4.99 6.11
N ASN A 24 -4.36 5.62 7.20
CA ASN A 24 -3.87 7.01 7.20
C ASN A 24 -2.37 7.15 7.54
N GLY A 25 -1.62 6.05 7.63
CA GLY A 25 -0.23 6.09 8.08
C GLY A 25 0.81 6.17 6.96
N PHE A 26 0.42 6.48 5.71
CA PHE A 26 1.38 6.85 4.68
C PHE A 26 1.97 8.24 4.97
N THR A 27 3.14 8.23 5.60
CA THR A 27 3.91 9.43 5.97
C THR A 27 4.88 9.90 4.89
N GLU A 28 5.44 11.09 5.08
CA GLU A 28 6.49 11.66 4.21
C GLU A 28 7.76 10.79 4.16
N ASP A 29 8.05 10.00 5.20
CA ASP A 29 9.22 9.13 5.17
C ASP A 29 9.05 7.98 4.16
N HIS A 30 7.83 7.47 3.97
CA HIS A 30 7.54 6.52 2.89
C HIS A 30 7.71 7.18 1.52
N HIS A 31 7.23 8.42 1.37
CA HIS A 31 7.38 9.17 0.13
C HIS A 31 8.86 9.44 -0.21
N ARG A 32 9.69 9.80 0.77
CA ARG A 32 11.16 9.91 0.59
C ARG A 32 11.79 8.58 0.19
N LEU A 33 11.30 7.46 0.75
CA LEU A 33 11.76 6.12 0.38
C LEU A 33 11.46 5.82 -1.09
N PHE A 34 10.25 6.13 -1.56
CA PHE A 34 9.82 5.93 -2.95
C PHE A 34 10.71 6.71 -3.91
N ASN A 35 10.96 7.99 -3.60
CA ASN A 35 11.87 8.82 -4.39
C ASN A 35 13.30 8.29 -4.40
N ARG A 36 13.81 7.86 -3.24
CA ARG A 36 15.17 7.31 -3.10
C ARG A 36 15.38 6.05 -3.95
N TYR A 37 14.37 5.19 -4.05
CA TYR A 37 14.44 3.95 -4.81
C TYR A 37 13.84 4.05 -6.21
N ALA A 38 13.50 5.26 -6.66
CA ALA A 38 12.88 5.51 -7.97
C ALA A 38 11.69 4.58 -8.25
N VAL A 39 10.78 4.48 -7.29
CA VAL A 39 9.56 3.67 -7.43
C VAL A 39 8.70 4.27 -8.54
N GLU A 40 8.28 3.43 -9.50
CA GLU A 40 7.41 3.84 -10.60
C GLU A 40 6.00 3.24 -10.52
N THR A 41 5.84 2.18 -9.73
CA THR A 41 4.60 1.41 -9.63
C THR A 41 4.37 0.93 -8.21
N VAL A 42 3.17 1.13 -7.71
CA VAL A 42 2.75 0.79 -6.35
C VAL A 42 1.51 -0.09 -6.41
N SER A 43 1.55 -1.24 -5.72
CA SER A 43 0.35 -2.04 -5.45
C SER A 43 -0.15 -1.75 -4.04
N ILE A 44 -1.41 -1.38 -3.91
CA ILE A 44 -2.05 -1.02 -2.64
C ILE A 44 -2.97 -2.17 -2.23
N CYS A 45 -2.69 -2.74 -1.06
CA CYS A 45 -3.45 -3.86 -0.49
C CYS A 45 -3.82 -3.50 0.95
N PHE A 46 -5.07 -3.08 1.14
CA PHE A 46 -5.70 -2.85 2.44
C PHE A 46 -6.82 -3.87 2.66
N ASP A 47 -7.30 -3.92 3.89
CA ASP A 47 -8.35 -4.85 4.32
C ASP A 47 -9.60 -4.73 3.43
N ALA A 48 -10.29 -5.86 3.23
CA ALA A 48 -11.47 -5.95 2.39
C ALA A 48 -12.74 -5.33 3.02
N ASP A 49 -12.61 -4.26 3.80
CA ASP A 49 -13.71 -3.50 4.39
C ASP A 49 -13.93 -2.14 3.69
N GLU A 50 -14.94 -1.39 4.11
CA GLU A 50 -15.27 -0.10 3.50
C GLU A 50 -14.17 0.94 3.73
N THR A 51 -13.57 0.95 4.92
CA THR A 51 -12.53 1.91 5.30
C THR A 51 -11.24 1.67 4.51
N GLY A 52 -10.84 0.40 4.34
CA GLY A 52 -9.72 -0.02 3.52
C GLY A 52 -9.90 0.32 2.04
N ARG A 53 -11.11 0.10 1.48
CA ARG A 53 -11.42 0.47 0.09
C ARG A 53 -11.33 1.97 -0.16
N GLU A 54 -11.91 2.78 0.71
CA GLU A 54 -11.84 4.25 0.60
C GLU A 54 -10.41 4.77 0.72
N ALA A 55 -9.65 4.23 1.67
CA ALA A 55 -8.25 4.59 1.87
C ALA A 55 -7.38 4.20 0.67
N ALA A 56 -7.58 3.01 0.11
CA ALA A 56 -6.85 2.57 -1.07
C ALA A 56 -7.14 3.46 -2.29
N ALA A 57 -8.40 3.85 -2.49
CA ALA A 57 -8.79 4.76 -3.57
C ALA A 57 -8.17 6.16 -3.40
N SER A 58 -8.24 6.72 -2.18
CA SER A 58 -7.64 8.02 -1.86
C SER A 58 -6.13 8.04 -2.08
N LEU A 59 -5.43 7.01 -1.59
CA LEU A 59 -3.98 6.89 -1.73
C LEU A 59 -3.57 6.65 -3.19
N SER A 60 -4.34 5.85 -3.94
CA SER A 60 -4.13 5.67 -5.39
C SER A 60 -4.21 7.00 -6.14
N ALA A 61 -5.26 7.78 -5.91
CA ALA A 61 -5.45 9.06 -6.57
C ALA A 61 -4.30 10.05 -6.25
N ARG A 62 -3.81 10.05 -5.01
CA ARG A 62 -2.64 10.84 -4.62
C ARG A 62 -1.39 10.41 -5.39
N PHE A 63 -1.08 9.12 -5.42
CA PHE A 63 0.12 8.60 -6.11
C PHE A 63 0.07 8.82 -7.62
N GLU A 64 -1.09 8.67 -8.24
CA GLU A 64 -1.28 8.98 -9.67
C GLU A 64 -1.02 10.46 -9.97
N ALA A 65 -1.47 11.38 -9.11
CA ALA A 65 -1.18 12.80 -9.23
C ALA A 65 0.33 13.13 -9.07
N GLU A 66 1.04 12.32 -8.29
CA GLU A 66 2.51 12.38 -8.12
C GLU A 66 3.26 11.69 -9.28
N GLY A 67 2.56 11.08 -10.25
CA GLY A 67 3.12 10.46 -11.45
C GLY A 67 3.46 8.97 -11.31
N LEU A 68 3.06 8.33 -10.21
CA LEU A 68 3.22 6.90 -9.98
C LEU A 68 2.11 6.10 -10.65
N ARG A 69 2.42 4.88 -11.12
CA ARG A 69 1.40 3.91 -11.54
C ARG A 69 0.88 3.16 -10.32
N THR A 70 -0.42 2.95 -10.23
CA THR A 70 -1.08 2.36 -9.06
C THR A 70 -1.93 1.15 -9.47
N HIS A 71 -1.95 0.15 -8.59
CA HIS A 71 -2.84 -1.01 -8.70
C HIS A 71 -3.47 -1.29 -7.34
N ILE A 72 -4.79 -1.22 -7.24
CA ILE A 72 -5.52 -1.64 -6.04
C ILE A 72 -5.74 -3.15 -6.10
N ILE A 73 -5.30 -3.85 -5.06
CA ILE A 73 -5.49 -5.29 -4.89
C ILE A 73 -6.64 -5.49 -3.91
N ASN A 74 -7.75 -6.01 -4.41
CA ASN A 74 -8.91 -6.35 -3.58
C ASN A 74 -8.74 -7.79 -3.08
N LEU A 75 -8.61 -7.95 -1.76
CA LEU A 75 -8.63 -9.25 -1.12
C LEU A 75 -10.06 -9.83 -1.15
N PRO A 76 -10.21 -11.17 -1.07
CA PRO A 76 -11.50 -11.80 -0.84
C PRO A 76 -12.15 -11.26 0.46
N GLU A 77 -13.48 -11.24 0.50
CA GLU A 77 -14.23 -10.71 1.64
C GLU A 77 -13.80 -11.37 2.97
N GLY A 78 -13.52 -10.53 3.98
CA GLY A 78 -13.08 -10.97 5.31
C GLY A 78 -11.63 -11.48 5.39
N ARG A 79 -10.75 -11.10 4.45
CA ARG A 79 -9.32 -11.44 4.46
C ARG A 79 -8.42 -10.23 4.59
N ASP A 80 -7.29 -10.46 5.25
CA ASP A 80 -6.10 -9.60 5.43
C ASP A 80 -4.85 -10.20 4.75
#